data_AF-A0A934UM34-F1
#
_entry.id   AF-A0A934UM34-F1
#
_cell.length_a   1.000
_cell.length_b   1.000
_cell.length_c   1.000
_cell.angle_alpha   90.00
_cell.angle_beta   90.00
_cell.angle_gamma   90.00
#
_symmetry.space_group_name_H-M   'P 1'
#
loop_
_entity.id
_entity.type
_entity.pdbx_description
1 polymer ?
#
loop_
_entity_poly.entity_id
_entity_poly.type
_entity_poly.pdbx_seq_one_letter_code
_entity_poly.pdbx_strand_id
1 'polypeptide(L)'
;MDTDNVNTNLPAAANNPATLIAREPGIGWGDVPKRLVFEVIVMSLAKAFADLNMRDITKHDREYMVNELTDNIIRRYPGIRLSEIPDAIALGIRGEFGEYYGLSVVSIERFIKMYLLSERRLRAVKELPAPTPPPAAKPDVRTRFITARGNALTALERKRAGRDIGVMATTVYNFLNQLQLISFTADEKYDMLTEATQQLISELQLKLMTSPPYERIAHKRDIAAYRDALNGTPLDGRLHLLVVNASKKLALDACLADILMDEVDLEELINNREGLFE
;
A
#
# COMPACT_ATOMS: atom_id res chain seq x y z
N MET A 1 -43.30 -40.49 31.65
CA MET A 1 -43.19 -39.05 31.96
C MET A 1 -41.99 -38.56 31.20
N ASP A 2 -42.28 -37.70 30.23
CA ASP A 2 -41.39 -36.94 29.35
C ASP A 2 -40.23 -36.30 30.13
N THR A 3 -39.04 -36.07 29.56
CA THR A 3 -38.85 -35.18 28.42
C THR A 3 -37.55 -35.42 27.64
N ASP A 4 -37.70 -35.25 26.33
CA ASP A 4 -36.87 -34.49 25.40
C ASP A 4 -35.43 -34.91 25.06
N ASN A 5 -35.40 -35.58 23.90
CA ASN A 5 -34.41 -35.58 22.85
C ASN A 5 -34.02 -34.14 22.42
N VAL A 6 -32.74 -33.75 22.56
CA VAL A 6 -32.13 -32.73 21.70
C VAL A 6 -30.78 -33.22 21.20
N ASN A 7 -30.79 -33.56 19.91
CA ASN A 7 -29.64 -33.72 19.05
C ASN A 7 -29.14 -32.32 18.62
N THR A 8 -27.86 -32.00 18.86
CA THR A 8 -27.13 -31.02 18.05
C THR A 8 -25.69 -31.49 17.78
N ASN A 9 -25.48 -31.86 16.52
CA ASN A 9 -24.20 -32.05 15.85
C ASN A 9 -23.32 -30.78 15.89
N LEU A 10 -22.03 -30.99 16.23
CA LEU A 10 -20.75 -30.39 15.73
C LEU A 10 -20.58 -28.85 15.56
N PRO A 11 -19.34 -28.27 15.58
CA PRO A 11 -18.02 -28.93 15.58
C PRO A 11 -17.01 -28.44 16.64
N ALA A 12 -16.14 -29.36 17.04
CA ALA A 12 -14.88 -29.09 17.72
C ALA A 12 -13.83 -28.57 16.72
N ALA A 13 -13.66 -27.25 16.60
CA ALA A 13 -12.54 -26.66 15.83
C ALA A 13 -12.20 -25.19 16.14
N ALA A 14 -12.65 -24.59 17.26
CA ALA A 14 -12.54 -23.13 17.45
C ALA A 14 -11.48 -22.64 18.47
N ASN A 15 -10.87 -23.52 19.28
CA ASN A 15 -10.06 -23.06 20.44
C ASN A 15 -8.58 -23.45 20.38
N ASN A 16 -7.99 -23.57 19.19
CA ASN A 16 -6.53 -23.73 19.09
C ASN A 16 -5.86 -22.35 18.93
N PRO A 17 -5.04 -21.87 19.89
CA PRO A 17 -4.36 -20.58 19.80
C PRO A 17 -3.40 -20.49 18.59
N ALA A 18 -3.01 -21.63 18.01
CA ALA A 18 -2.25 -21.68 16.76
C ALA A 18 -3.01 -21.11 15.54
N THR A 19 -4.35 -21.14 15.55
CA THR A 19 -5.19 -20.68 14.44
C THR A 19 -5.39 -19.17 14.42
N LEU A 20 -5.20 -18.49 15.56
CA LEU A 20 -5.27 -17.03 15.69
C LEU A 20 -3.99 -16.31 15.22
N ILE A 21 -2.89 -17.06 15.03
CA ILE A 21 -1.58 -16.50 14.64
C ILE A 21 -1.49 -16.26 13.12
N ALA A 22 -2.41 -16.84 12.33
CA ALA A 22 -2.30 -16.89 10.87
C ALA A 22 -3.06 -15.78 10.11
N ARG A 23 -3.79 -14.90 10.78
CA ARG A 23 -4.52 -13.81 10.12
C ARG A 23 -4.50 -12.59 11.01
N GLU A 24 -3.68 -11.60 10.63
CA GLU A 24 -4.20 -10.27 10.34
C GLU A 24 -3.06 -9.34 9.87
N PRO A 25 -3.16 -8.81 8.64
CA PRO A 25 -2.25 -7.77 8.21
C PRO A 25 -2.75 -6.40 8.69
N GLY A 26 -1.86 -5.61 9.29
CA GLY A 26 -2.04 -4.15 9.38
C GLY A 26 -2.87 -3.62 10.55
N ILE A 27 -3.09 -4.42 11.60
CA ILE A 27 -3.58 -3.85 12.85
C ILE A 27 -2.50 -2.93 13.41
N GLY A 28 -2.76 -1.63 13.50
CA GLY A 28 -1.98 -0.76 14.38
C GLY A 28 -2.08 -1.33 15.80
N TRP A 29 -1.03 -1.24 16.62
CA TRP A 29 -1.04 -1.79 17.98
C TRP A 29 -2.17 -1.28 18.89
N GLY A 30 -2.97 -0.30 18.43
CA GLY A 30 -4.21 0.14 19.05
C GLY A 30 -5.29 -0.94 19.19
N ASP A 31 -5.38 -1.93 18.27
CA ASP A 31 -6.44 -2.95 18.34
C ASP A 31 -5.93 -4.37 18.70
N VAL A 32 -4.61 -4.57 18.89
CA VAL A 32 -4.06 -5.86 19.34
C VAL A 32 -4.26 -6.00 20.85
N PRO A 33 -5.01 -7.00 21.34
CA PRO A 33 -5.18 -7.19 22.78
C PRO A 33 -3.83 -7.43 23.47
N LYS A 34 -3.49 -6.63 24.49
CA LYS A 34 -2.27 -6.79 25.32
C LYS A 34 -2.07 -8.22 25.80
N ARG A 35 -3.17 -8.94 26.06
CA ARG A 35 -3.17 -10.35 26.45
C ARG A 35 -2.53 -11.27 25.42
N LEU A 36 -2.75 -11.06 24.11
CA LEU A 36 -2.16 -11.91 23.07
C LEU A 36 -0.65 -11.73 22.99
N VAL A 37 -0.18 -10.49 23.12
CA VAL A 37 1.24 -10.15 23.17
C VAL A 37 1.90 -10.84 24.37
N PHE A 38 1.25 -10.76 25.53
CA PHE A 38 1.68 -11.42 26.76
C PHE A 38 1.79 -12.94 26.58
N GLU A 39 0.76 -13.59 26.03
CA GLU A 39 0.75 -15.05 25.79
C GLU A 39 1.88 -15.49 24.84
N VAL A 40 2.11 -14.75 23.75
CA VAL A 40 3.21 -15.02 22.81
C VAL A 40 4.58 -14.89 23.48
N ILE A 41 4.78 -13.88 24.32
CA ILE A 41 6.04 -13.67 25.04
C ILE A 41 6.27 -14.78 26.06
N VAL A 42 5.25 -15.18 26.82
CA VAL A 42 5.35 -16.31 27.77
C VAL A 42 5.83 -17.57 27.05
N MET A 43 5.19 -17.92 25.94
CA MET A 43 5.54 -19.12 25.18
C MET A 43 6.96 -19.03 24.58
N SER A 44 7.32 -17.86 24.04
CA SER A 44 8.61 -17.65 23.39
C SER A 44 9.77 -17.68 24.41
N LEU A 45 9.57 -17.11 25.59
CA LEU A 45 10.54 -17.16 26.67
C LEU A 45 10.71 -18.58 27.22
N ALA A 46 9.60 -19.28 27.49
CA ALA A 46 9.65 -20.66 27.98
C ALA A 46 10.45 -21.55 27.02
N LYS A 47 10.23 -21.40 25.71
CA LYS A 47 11.01 -22.08 24.68
C LYS A 47 12.48 -21.67 24.68
N ALA A 48 12.79 -20.37 24.77
CA ALA A 48 14.18 -19.89 24.78
C ALA A 48 14.98 -20.40 25.99
N PHE A 49 14.36 -20.46 27.18
CA PHE A 49 15.00 -21.07 28.37
C PHE A 49 15.26 -22.56 28.17
N ALA A 50 14.32 -23.30 27.57
CA ALA A 50 14.49 -24.71 27.26
C ALA A 50 15.60 -24.95 26.23
N ASP A 51 15.63 -24.17 25.14
CA ASP A 51 16.62 -24.27 24.06
C ASP A 51 18.05 -23.97 24.57
N LEU A 52 18.19 -23.07 25.56
CA LEU A 52 19.48 -22.73 26.18
C LEU A 52 19.85 -23.63 27.37
N ASN A 53 19.02 -24.63 27.70
CA ASN A 53 19.20 -25.50 28.86
C ASN A 53 19.43 -24.70 30.18
N MET A 54 18.76 -23.55 30.30
CA MET A 54 18.88 -22.68 31.46
C MET A 54 17.92 -23.16 32.55
N ARG A 55 18.34 -23.05 33.82
CA ARG A 55 17.44 -23.29 34.94
C ARG A 55 16.32 -22.27 34.92
N ASP A 56 15.13 -22.74 35.24
CA ASP A 56 13.95 -21.91 35.25
C ASP A 56 14.10 -20.78 36.29
N ILE A 57 13.80 -19.55 35.88
CA ILE A 57 13.83 -18.39 36.77
C ILE A 57 12.64 -18.44 37.73
N THR A 58 12.73 -17.71 38.85
CA THR A 58 11.63 -17.67 39.81
C THR A 58 10.36 -17.19 39.13
N LYS A 59 9.20 -17.65 39.62
CA LYS A 59 7.90 -17.25 39.07
C LYS A 59 7.75 -15.72 39.04
N HIS A 60 8.23 -15.04 40.08
CA HIS A 60 8.19 -13.59 40.21
C HIS A 60 9.04 -12.89 39.12
N ASP A 61 10.28 -13.34 38.91
CA ASP A 61 11.16 -12.76 37.90
C ASP A 61 10.64 -12.97 36.48
N ARG A 62 9.99 -14.13 36.23
CA ARG A 62 9.36 -14.42 34.94
C ARG A 62 8.19 -13.51 34.67
N GLU A 63 7.31 -13.33 35.65
CA GLU A 63 6.15 -12.44 35.54
C GLU A 63 6.61 -11.00 35.30
N TYR A 64 7.65 -10.53 36.01
CA TYR A 64 8.24 -9.23 35.77
C TYR A 64 8.77 -9.10 34.33
N MET A 65 9.58 -10.07 33.88
CA MET A 65 10.20 -10.02 32.57
C MET A 65 9.17 -10.06 31.43
N VAL A 66 8.12 -10.88 31.56
CA VAL A 66 7.04 -10.95 30.57
C VAL A 66 6.26 -9.63 30.53
N ASN A 67 5.88 -9.08 31.69
CA ASN A 67 5.12 -7.83 31.75
C ASN A 67 5.91 -6.67 31.14
N GLU A 68 7.17 -6.51 31.53
CA GLU A 68 8.05 -5.46 31.03
C GLU A 68 8.27 -5.59 29.52
N LEU A 69 8.51 -6.80 29.02
CA LEU A 69 8.64 -7.04 27.57
C LEU A 69 7.34 -6.77 26.82
N THR A 70 6.19 -7.12 27.39
CA THR A 70 4.89 -6.86 26.78
C THR A 70 4.70 -5.37 26.59
N ASP A 71 4.95 -4.57 27.63
CA ASP A 71 4.80 -3.12 27.57
C ASP A 71 5.84 -2.47 26.65
N ASN A 72 7.08 -2.93 26.66
CA ASN A 72 8.14 -2.40 25.81
C ASN A 72 7.92 -2.75 24.33
N ILE A 73 7.42 -3.94 24.01
CA ILE A 73 7.10 -4.34 22.64
C ILE A 73 5.99 -3.47 22.06
N ILE A 74 4.89 -3.31 22.78
CA ILE A 74 3.76 -2.48 22.36
C ILE A 74 4.19 -1.02 22.14
N ARG A 75 5.00 -0.47 23.05
CA ARG A 75 5.39 0.95 23.01
C ARG A 75 6.53 1.27 22.04
N ARG A 76 7.57 0.45 22.00
CA ARG A 76 8.84 0.77 21.31
C ARG A 76 8.96 0.11 19.95
N TYR A 77 8.25 -0.98 19.70
CA TYR A 77 8.38 -1.76 18.48
C TYR A 77 7.04 -1.90 17.74
N PRO A 78 6.34 -0.80 17.42
CA PRO A 78 5.04 -0.88 16.76
C PRO A 78 5.09 -1.49 15.34
N GLY A 79 6.27 -1.69 14.78
CA GLY A 79 6.45 -2.34 13.49
C GLY A 79 6.56 -3.87 13.52
N ILE A 80 6.70 -4.51 14.69
CA ILE A 80 6.80 -5.98 14.76
C ILE A 80 5.41 -6.63 14.67
N ARG A 81 5.31 -7.80 14.04
CA ARG A 81 4.09 -8.63 14.02
C ARG A 81 4.15 -9.65 15.16
N LEU A 82 2.99 -10.10 15.66
CA LEU A 82 2.95 -11.13 16.71
C LEU A 82 3.70 -12.41 16.32
N SER A 83 3.59 -12.83 15.07
CA SER A 83 4.29 -14.00 14.54
C SER A 83 5.81 -13.81 14.40
N GLU A 84 6.31 -12.59 14.38
CA GLU A 84 7.74 -12.28 14.26
C GLU A 84 8.47 -12.33 15.62
N ILE A 85 7.74 -12.21 16.74
CA ILE A 85 8.34 -12.19 18.09
C ILE A 85 9.07 -13.51 18.42
N PRO A 86 8.46 -14.70 18.20
CA PRO A 86 9.16 -15.97 18.45
C PRO A 86 10.40 -16.15 17.59
N ASP A 87 10.34 -15.72 16.32
CA ASP A 87 11.46 -15.84 15.37
C ASP A 87 12.62 -14.93 15.75
N ALA A 88 12.33 -13.69 16.14
CA ALA A 88 13.33 -12.75 16.62
C ALA A 88 14.09 -13.31 17.83
N ILE A 89 13.37 -13.88 18.80
CA ILE A 89 13.95 -14.50 19.99
C ILE A 89 14.78 -15.73 19.60
N ALA A 90 14.25 -16.62 18.77
CA ALA A 90 14.93 -17.85 18.36
C ALA A 90 16.23 -17.59 17.58
N LEU A 91 16.28 -16.57 16.73
CA LEU A 91 17.50 -16.17 16.02
C LEU A 91 18.49 -15.49 16.97
N GLY A 92 18.00 -14.66 17.88
CA GLY A 92 18.81 -14.00 18.89
C GLY A 92 19.57 -14.98 19.79
N ILE A 93 18.89 -16.00 20.32
CA ILE A 93 19.53 -17.03 21.17
C ILE A 93 20.54 -17.90 20.42
N ARG A 94 20.46 -17.97 19.08
CA ARG A 94 21.42 -18.68 18.24
C ARG A 94 22.63 -17.82 17.85
N GLY A 95 22.70 -16.58 18.31
CA GLY A 95 23.83 -15.68 18.07
C GLY A 95 23.79 -14.94 16.73
N GLU A 96 22.70 -15.04 15.96
CA GLU A 96 22.55 -14.37 14.65
C GLU A 96 22.61 -12.84 14.77
N PHE A 97 22.37 -12.29 15.96
CA PHE A 97 22.38 -10.85 16.25
C PHE A 97 23.56 -10.41 17.15
N GLY A 98 24.59 -11.26 17.20
CA GLY A 98 25.80 -11.07 18.00
C GLY A 98 25.70 -11.65 19.41
N GLU A 99 26.79 -11.53 20.16
CA GLU A 99 26.90 -12.07 21.51
C GLU A 99 25.97 -11.38 22.51
N TYR A 100 25.49 -12.17 23.47
CA TYR A 100 24.65 -11.73 24.58
C TYR A 100 25.02 -12.50 25.86
N TYR A 101 24.85 -11.86 27.01
CA TYR A 101 25.26 -12.39 28.32
C TYR A 101 24.03 -12.86 29.11
N GLY A 102 23.27 -13.78 28.54
CA GLY A 102 22.05 -14.34 29.13
C GLY A 102 20.74 -13.67 28.71
N LEU A 103 19.62 -14.31 29.05
CA LEU A 103 18.28 -13.84 28.72
C LEU A 103 17.82 -12.80 29.75
N SER A 104 17.70 -11.56 29.30
CA SER A 104 17.17 -10.43 30.05
C SER A 104 16.21 -9.65 29.14
N VAL A 105 15.41 -8.75 29.73
CA VAL A 105 14.56 -7.81 28.96
C VAL A 105 15.39 -7.10 27.88
N VAL A 106 16.60 -6.64 28.22
CA VAL A 106 17.51 -5.93 27.31
C VAL A 106 17.96 -6.81 26.15
N SER A 107 18.31 -8.07 26.45
CA SER A 107 18.73 -9.04 25.41
C SER A 107 17.61 -9.30 24.40
N ILE A 108 16.38 -9.50 24.90
CA ILE A 108 15.22 -9.78 24.05
C ILE A 108 14.82 -8.55 23.22
N GLU A 109 14.83 -7.34 23.82
CA GLU A 109 14.60 -6.11 23.07
C GLU A 109 15.63 -5.91 21.96
N ARG A 110 16.91 -6.21 22.25
CA ARG A 110 17.97 -6.17 21.24
C ARG A 110 17.71 -7.16 20.10
N PHE A 111 17.26 -8.39 20.40
CA PHE A 111 16.94 -9.37 19.36
C PHE A 111 15.81 -8.89 18.45
N ILE A 112 14.74 -8.34 19.04
CA ILE A 112 13.61 -7.76 18.31
C ILE A 112 14.09 -6.61 17.41
N LYS A 113 14.87 -5.68 17.96
CA LYS A 113 15.43 -4.56 17.21
C LYS A 113 16.28 -5.03 16.03
N MET A 114 17.15 -6.01 16.23
CA MET A 114 18.03 -6.54 15.18
C MET A 114 17.25 -7.35 14.14
N TYR A 115 16.24 -8.09 14.55
CA TYR A 115 15.33 -8.80 13.64
C TYR A 115 14.59 -7.82 12.71
N LEU A 116 14.10 -6.71 13.25
CA LEU A 116 13.42 -5.67 12.48
C LEU A 116 14.30 -5.05 11.38
N LEU A 117 15.62 -5.01 11.61
CA LEU A 117 16.65 -4.52 10.69
C LEU A 117 17.24 -5.62 9.80
N SER A 118 16.85 -6.88 9.98
CA SER A 118 17.46 -8.00 9.28
C SER A 118 16.95 -8.14 7.84
N GLU A 119 17.86 -8.51 6.92
CA GLU A 119 17.53 -8.89 5.54
C GLU A 119 16.54 -10.06 5.48
N ARG A 120 16.56 -10.94 6.49
CA ARG A 120 15.64 -12.07 6.59
C ARG A 120 14.19 -11.60 6.72
N ARG A 121 13.95 -10.56 7.52
CA ARG A 121 12.62 -9.94 7.63
C ARG A 121 12.22 -9.26 6.32
N LEU A 122 13.14 -8.56 5.64
CA LEU A 122 12.87 -7.94 4.35
C LEU A 122 12.44 -8.96 3.28
N ARG A 123 13.00 -10.18 3.31
CA ARG A 123 12.56 -11.30 2.45
C ARG A 123 11.20 -11.85 2.88
N ALA A 124 11.02 -12.11 4.17
CA ALA A 124 9.75 -12.61 4.70
C ALA A 124 8.57 -11.65 4.41
N VAL A 125 8.79 -10.34 4.47
CA VAL A 125 7.77 -9.32 4.13
C VAL A 125 7.45 -9.31 2.63
N LYS A 126 8.43 -9.61 1.75
CA LYS A 126 8.22 -9.70 0.30
C LYS A 126 7.50 -10.99 -0.13
N GLU A 127 7.67 -12.07 0.63
CA GLU A 127 7.04 -13.37 0.36
C GLU A 127 5.63 -13.49 0.93
N LEU A 128 5.28 -12.65 1.91
CA LEU A 128 3.92 -12.57 2.42
C LEU A 128 3.02 -11.91 1.37
N PRO A 129 1.90 -12.54 0.97
CA PRO A 129 0.91 -11.87 0.13
C PRO A 129 0.51 -10.57 0.82
N ALA A 130 0.49 -9.48 0.05
CA ALA A 130 0.03 -8.20 0.54
C ALA A 130 -1.32 -8.41 1.26
N PRO A 131 -1.59 -7.69 2.36
CA PRO A 131 -2.93 -7.60 2.92
C PRO A 131 -3.89 -7.40 1.75
N THR A 132 -4.75 -8.37 1.45
CA THR A 132 -5.97 -8.04 0.75
C THR A 132 -6.77 -7.32 1.82
N PRO A 133 -6.91 -5.98 1.81
CA PRO A 133 -7.93 -5.37 2.64
C PRO A 133 -9.24 -6.13 2.37
N PRO A 134 -10.13 -6.31 3.37
CA PRO A 134 -11.49 -6.76 3.06
C PRO A 134 -11.94 -5.91 1.87
N PRO A 135 -12.45 -6.52 0.78
CA PRO A 135 -12.78 -5.75 -0.41
C PRO A 135 -13.70 -4.66 0.08
N ALA A 136 -13.21 -3.41 0.10
CA ALA A 136 -14.02 -2.27 0.46
C ALA A 136 -15.25 -2.44 -0.41
N ALA A 137 -16.44 -2.51 0.21
CA ALA A 137 -17.68 -2.72 -0.53
C ALA A 137 -17.62 -1.74 -1.70
N LYS A 138 -17.51 -2.25 -2.93
CA LYS A 138 -17.31 -1.39 -4.09
C LYS A 138 -18.45 -0.38 -4.00
N PRO A 139 -18.17 0.93 -3.92
CA PRO A 139 -19.23 1.91 -3.78
C PRO A 139 -20.25 1.65 -4.87
N ASP A 140 -21.52 1.73 -4.53
CA ASP A 140 -22.59 1.52 -5.50
C ASP A 140 -22.40 2.48 -6.70
N VAL A 141 -22.96 2.10 -7.85
CA VAL A 141 -22.78 2.84 -9.11
C VAL A 141 -23.08 4.33 -8.94
N ARG A 142 -24.12 4.67 -8.16
CA ARG A 142 -24.53 6.05 -7.91
C ARG A 142 -23.50 6.82 -7.08
N THR A 143 -22.96 6.23 -6.01
CA THR A 143 -21.90 6.87 -5.21
C THR A 143 -20.63 7.09 -6.05
N ARG A 144 -20.28 6.15 -6.93
CA ARG A 144 -19.15 6.32 -7.87
C ARG A 144 -19.40 7.47 -8.84
N PHE A 145 -20.62 7.58 -9.38
CA PHE A 145 -21.00 8.66 -10.28
C PHE A 145 -20.94 10.03 -9.61
N ILE A 146 -21.53 10.19 -8.43
CA ILE A 146 -21.53 11.46 -7.67
C ILE A 146 -20.09 11.90 -7.38
N THR A 147 -19.24 10.96 -6.96
CA THR A 147 -17.82 11.24 -6.69
C THR A 147 -17.06 11.64 -7.95
N ALA A 148 -17.28 10.93 -9.06
CA ALA A 148 -16.63 11.22 -10.33
C ALA A 148 -17.07 12.57 -10.92
N ARG A 149 -18.37 12.89 -10.84
CA ARG A 149 -18.92 14.21 -11.18
C ARG A 149 -18.30 15.31 -10.33
N GLY A 150 -18.25 15.15 -9.01
CA GLY A 150 -17.62 16.12 -8.11
C GLY A 150 -16.15 16.37 -8.45
N ASN A 151 -15.40 15.32 -8.80
CA ASN A 151 -14.01 15.44 -9.25
C ASN A 151 -13.89 16.20 -10.58
N ALA A 152 -14.80 15.96 -11.53
CA ALA A 152 -14.81 16.65 -12.82
C ALA A 152 -15.09 18.16 -12.67
N LEU A 153 -16.08 18.52 -11.84
CA LEU A 153 -16.38 19.93 -11.52
C LEU A 153 -15.22 20.60 -10.79
N THR A 154 -14.61 19.90 -9.83
CA THR A 154 -13.40 20.39 -9.14
C THR A 154 -12.25 20.61 -10.13
N ALA A 155 -12.07 19.74 -11.12
CA ALA A 155 -11.05 19.92 -12.15
C ALA A 155 -11.31 21.16 -13.01
N LEU A 156 -12.57 21.40 -13.39
CA LEU A 156 -12.99 22.62 -14.13
C LEU A 156 -12.71 23.89 -13.31
N GLU A 157 -13.05 23.92 -12.03
CA GLU A 157 -12.78 25.05 -11.14
C GLU A 157 -11.28 25.30 -10.99
N ARG A 158 -10.47 24.24 -10.81
CA ARG A 158 -9.00 24.36 -10.75
C ARG A 158 -8.44 24.92 -12.05
N LYS A 159 -8.93 24.46 -13.19
CA LYS A 159 -8.54 24.99 -14.51
C LYS A 159 -8.88 26.46 -14.65
N ARG A 160 -10.09 26.86 -14.28
CA ARG A 160 -10.53 28.27 -14.25
C ARG A 160 -9.65 29.13 -13.33
N ALA A 161 -9.20 28.58 -12.20
CA ALA A 161 -8.29 29.23 -11.26
C ALA A 161 -6.80 29.16 -11.66
N GLY A 162 -6.45 28.60 -12.83
CA GLY A 162 -5.07 28.43 -13.28
C GLY A 162 -4.23 27.46 -12.43
N ARG A 163 -4.88 26.53 -11.71
CA ARG A 163 -4.23 25.54 -10.83
C ARG A 163 -4.03 24.21 -11.56
N ASP A 164 -2.99 23.49 -11.18
CA ASP A 164 -2.71 22.16 -11.73
C ASP A 164 -3.80 21.14 -11.36
N ILE A 165 -4.14 20.31 -12.35
CA ILE A 165 -5.13 19.22 -12.27
C ILE A 165 -4.49 17.82 -12.30
N GLY A 166 -3.15 17.74 -12.27
CA GLY A 166 -2.39 16.51 -12.56
C GLY A 166 -2.80 15.29 -11.73
N VAL A 167 -3.09 15.47 -10.44
CA VAL A 167 -3.44 14.36 -9.53
C VAL A 167 -4.78 13.69 -9.91
N MET A 168 -5.74 14.45 -10.43
CA MET A 168 -7.08 13.94 -10.78
C MET A 168 -7.27 13.73 -12.29
N ALA A 169 -6.30 14.14 -13.11
CA ALA A 169 -6.44 14.22 -14.56
C ALA A 169 -6.80 12.88 -15.21
N THR A 170 -6.11 11.80 -14.86
CA THR A 170 -6.39 10.48 -15.45
C THR A 170 -7.79 9.96 -15.07
N THR A 171 -8.19 10.14 -13.82
CA THR A 171 -9.49 9.67 -13.32
C THR A 171 -10.63 10.47 -13.96
N VAL A 172 -10.51 11.80 -14.01
CA VAL A 172 -11.51 12.68 -14.62
C VAL A 172 -11.57 12.46 -16.13
N TYR A 173 -10.44 12.32 -16.82
CA TYR A 173 -10.40 11.98 -18.24
C TYR A 173 -11.18 10.70 -18.54
N ASN A 174 -10.89 9.61 -17.80
CA ASN A 174 -11.56 8.33 -18.04
C ASN A 174 -13.07 8.44 -17.83
N PHE A 175 -13.50 9.20 -16.80
CA PHE A 175 -14.92 9.45 -16.53
C PHE A 175 -15.59 10.23 -17.67
N LEU A 176 -15.04 11.38 -18.08
CA LEU A 176 -15.61 12.20 -19.15
C LEU A 176 -15.57 11.46 -20.51
N ASN A 177 -14.52 10.67 -20.76
CA ASN A 177 -14.44 9.83 -21.95
C ASN A 177 -15.47 8.68 -21.92
N GLN A 178 -15.76 8.09 -20.75
CA GLN A 178 -16.83 7.09 -20.60
C GLN A 178 -18.20 7.70 -20.92
N LEU A 179 -18.44 8.95 -20.51
CA LEU A 179 -19.62 9.72 -20.88
C LEU A 179 -19.57 10.23 -22.34
N GLN A 180 -18.55 9.87 -23.11
CA GLN A 180 -18.31 10.32 -24.50
C GLN A 180 -18.24 11.85 -24.66
N LEU A 181 -17.91 12.57 -23.58
CA LEU A 181 -17.80 14.04 -23.59
C LEU A 181 -16.47 14.52 -24.16
N ILE A 182 -15.49 13.62 -24.27
CA ILE A 182 -14.20 13.88 -24.91
C ILE A 182 -14.25 13.37 -26.34
N SER A 183 -14.31 14.28 -27.31
CA SER A 183 -14.51 13.98 -28.73
C SER A 183 -13.26 14.21 -29.58
N PHE A 184 -12.10 13.73 -29.15
CA PHE A 184 -10.89 13.75 -29.99
C PHE A 184 -10.87 12.59 -30.98
N THR A 185 -10.49 12.90 -32.22
CA THR A 185 -10.20 11.97 -33.30
C THR A 185 -8.98 11.09 -32.98
N ALA A 186 -8.76 10.03 -33.77
CA ALA A 186 -7.60 9.17 -33.61
C ALA A 186 -6.29 9.94 -33.83
N ASP A 187 -6.28 10.86 -34.81
CA ASP A 187 -5.11 11.67 -35.15
C ASP A 187 -4.80 12.68 -34.03
N GLU A 188 -5.79 13.38 -33.49
CA GLU A 188 -5.59 14.29 -32.35
C GLU A 188 -5.08 13.56 -31.11
N LYS A 189 -5.55 12.34 -30.85
CA LYS A 189 -5.03 11.52 -29.75
C LYS A 189 -3.58 11.12 -29.98
N TYR A 190 -3.19 10.88 -31.23
CA TYR A 190 -1.81 10.59 -31.59
C TYR A 190 -0.91 11.82 -31.42
N ASP A 191 -1.41 13.00 -31.79
CA ASP A 191 -0.71 14.27 -31.58
C ASP A 191 -0.49 14.53 -30.08
N MET A 192 -1.52 14.32 -29.26
CA MET A 192 -1.40 14.43 -27.79
C MET A 192 -0.43 13.43 -27.18
N LEU A 193 -0.34 12.20 -27.72
CA LEU A 193 0.68 11.22 -27.30
C LEU A 193 2.09 11.69 -27.67
N THR A 194 2.24 12.27 -28.86
CA THR A 194 3.51 12.83 -29.34
C THR A 194 3.95 14.01 -28.46
N GLU A 195 3.04 14.94 -28.18
CA GLU A 195 3.28 16.08 -27.31
C GLU A 195 3.62 15.63 -25.87
N ALA A 196 2.85 14.70 -25.31
CA ALA A 196 3.11 14.14 -23.98
C ALA A 196 4.51 13.51 -23.88
N THR A 197 4.94 12.81 -24.94
CA THR A 197 6.28 12.22 -25.01
C THR A 197 7.36 13.30 -24.99
N GLN A 198 7.17 14.40 -25.74
CA GLN A 198 8.10 15.53 -25.75
C GLN A 198 8.15 16.27 -24.40
N GLN A 199 7.01 16.43 -23.73
CA GLN A 199 6.96 17.03 -22.39
C GLN A 199 7.74 16.20 -21.36
N LEU A 200 7.57 14.87 -21.38
CA LEU A 200 8.31 13.96 -20.50
C LEU A 200 9.82 13.98 -20.76
N ILE A 201 10.24 14.08 -22.03
CA ILE A 201 11.66 14.26 -22.37
C ILE A 201 12.20 15.55 -21.75
N SER A 202 11.46 16.65 -21.88
CA SER A 202 11.86 17.96 -21.36
C SER A 202 11.96 17.96 -19.83
N GLU A 203 10.99 17.34 -19.15
CA GLU A 203 11.00 17.17 -17.70
C GLU A 203 12.22 16.36 -17.22
N LEU A 204 12.53 15.24 -17.90
CA LEU A 204 13.70 14.42 -17.57
C LEU A 204 15.01 15.15 -17.86
N GLN A 205 15.08 15.98 -18.90
CA GLN A 205 16.25 16.81 -19.17
C GLN A 205 16.49 17.85 -18.07
N LEU A 206 15.42 18.45 -17.53
CA LEU A 206 15.54 19.35 -16.38
C LEU A 206 16.05 18.59 -15.14
N LYS A 207 15.49 17.41 -14.85
CA LYS A 207 15.94 16.56 -13.74
C LYS A 207 17.40 16.12 -13.90
N LEU A 208 17.87 15.89 -15.12
CA LEU A 208 19.28 15.57 -15.38
C LEU A 208 20.27 16.65 -14.93
N MET A 209 19.83 17.91 -14.80
CA MET A 209 20.68 19.00 -14.35
C MET A 209 20.87 19.00 -12.82
N THR A 210 19.89 18.49 -12.07
CA THR A 210 19.87 18.56 -10.60
C THR A 210 20.07 17.20 -9.93
N SER A 211 19.83 16.09 -10.63
CA SER A 211 19.92 14.73 -10.08
C SER A 211 21.36 14.24 -9.83
N PRO A 212 21.58 13.41 -8.81
CA PRO A 212 22.87 12.77 -8.53
C PRO A 212 23.26 11.74 -9.61
N PRO A 213 24.57 11.41 -9.77
CA PRO A 213 25.07 10.62 -10.90
C PRO A 213 24.36 9.29 -11.16
N TYR A 214 23.91 8.58 -10.12
CA TYR A 214 23.26 7.27 -10.26
C TYR A 214 21.85 7.36 -10.88
N GLU A 215 21.10 8.43 -10.62
CA GLU A 215 19.77 8.65 -11.23
C GLU A 215 19.89 9.14 -12.67
N ARG A 216 20.98 9.86 -13.00
CA ARG A 216 21.21 10.40 -14.34
C ARG A 216 21.32 9.31 -15.40
N ILE A 217 21.83 8.14 -15.06
CA ILE A 217 21.91 7.00 -15.97
C ILE A 217 20.49 6.53 -16.34
N ALA A 218 19.60 6.39 -15.35
CA ALA A 218 18.21 6.01 -15.58
C ALA A 218 17.46 7.06 -16.42
N HIS A 219 17.60 8.34 -16.10
CA HIS A 219 16.97 9.42 -16.87
C HIS A 219 17.46 9.48 -18.33
N LYS A 220 18.77 9.32 -18.58
CA LYS A 220 19.30 9.25 -19.95
C LYS A 220 18.72 8.08 -20.74
N ARG A 221 18.59 6.92 -20.10
CA ARG A 221 17.99 5.72 -20.73
C ARG A 221 16.53 5.98 -21.08
N ASP A 222 15.75 6.53 -20.15
CA ASP A 222 14.33 6.83 -20.37
C ASP A 222 14.15 7.89 -21.48
N ILE A 223 14.99 8.94 -21.52
CA ILE A 223 14.98 9.94 -22.61
C ILE A 223 15.28 9.30 -23.96
N ALA A 224 16.26 8.41 -24.04
CA ALA A 224 16.58 7.71 -25.29
C ALA A 224 15.38 6.88 -25.76
N ALA A 225 14.77 6.10 -24.86
CA ALA A 225 13.58 5.31 -25.19
C ALA A 225 12.41 6.18 -25.68
N TYR A 226 12.16 7.34 -25.06
CA TYR A 226 11.12 8.26 -25.54
C TYR A 226 11.44 8.86 -26.92
N ARG A 227 12.71 9.17 -27.22
CA ARG A 227 13.11 9.65 -28.55
C ARG A 227 12.96 8.56 -29.62
N ASP A 228 13.31 7.33 -29.29
CA ASP A 228 13.12 6.20 -30.21
C ASP A 228 11.64 5.95 -30.47
N ALA A 229 10.78 6.20 -29.48
CA ALA A 229 9.34 6.10 -29.62
C ALA A 229 8.72 7.13 -30.55
N LEU A 230 9.25 8.36 -30.57
CA LEU A 230 8.87 9.37 -31.55
C LEU A 230 9.20 8.94 -33.00
N ASN A 231 10.16 8.03 -33.18
CA ASN A 231 10.53 7.44 -34.47
C ASN A 231 9.80 6.11 -34.77
N GLY A 232 8.76 5.76 -34.00
CA GLY A 232 7.92 4.58 -34.23
C GLY A 232 8.33 3.33 -33.44
N THR A 233 9.29 3.42 -32.53
CA THR A 233 9.65 2.28 -31.66
C THR A 233 8.63 2.11 -30.53
N PRO A 234 8.06 0.93 -30.28
CA PRO A 234 7.11 0.76 -29.19
C PRO A 234 7.77 0.95 -27.83
N LEU A 235 7.09 1.64 -26.91
CA LEU A 235 7.48 1.74 -25.50
C LEU A 235 6.96 0.54 -24.72
N ASP A 236 7.77 0.04 -23.78
CA ASP A 236 7.38 -1.07 -22.91
C ASP A 236 6.95 -0.60 -21.50
N GLY A 237 5.99 -1.34 -20.94
CA GLY A 237 5.53 -1.29 -19.55
C GLY A 237 5.37 0.12 -18.98
N ARG A 238 6.28 0.47 -18.06
CA ARG A 238 6.21 1.72 -17.28
C ARG A 238 6.24 2.97 -18.16
N LEU A 239 7.09 3.01 -19.20
CA LEU A 239 7.27 4.22 -20.00
C LEU A 239 6.04 4.51 -20.85
N HIS A 240 5.45 3.47 -21.43
CA HIS A 240 4.19 3.60 -22.15
C HIS A 240 3.07 4.14 -21.26
N LEU A 241 2.93 3.59 -20.04
CA LEU A 241 1.93 4.05 -19.07
C LEU A 241 2.09 5.54 -18.70
N LEU A 242 3.32 6.01 -18.52
CA LEU A 242 3.60 7.42 -18.22
C LEU A 242 3.19 8.33 -19.38
N VAL A 243 3.50 7.95 -20.62
CA VAL A 243 3.10 8.71 -21.82
C VAL A 243 1.58 8.75 -21.95
N VAL A 244 0.89 7.62 -21.75
CA VAL A 244 -0.58 7.55 -21.80
C VAL A 244 -1.23 8.42 -20.71
N ASN A 245 -0.70 8.42 -19.49
CA ASN A 245 -1.24 9.26 -18.42
C ASN A 245 -1.01 10.75 -18.68
N ALA A 246 0.16 11.11 -19.22
CA ALA A 246 0.47 12.48 -19.62
C ALA A 246 -0.41 12.94 -20.79
N SER A 247 -0.67 12.10 -21.80
CA SER A 247 -1.55 12.46 -22.93
C SER A 247 -3.00 12.63 -22.50
N LYS A 248 -3.49 11.79 -21.58
CA LYS A 248 -4.82 11.97 -20.95
C LYS A 248 -4.94 13.29 -20.23
N LYS A 249 -3.87 13.75 -19.56
CA LYS A 249 -3.84 15.07 -18.94
C LYS A 249 -3.99 16.17 -19.98
N LEU A 250 -3.22 16.13 -21.07
CA LEU A 250 -3.32 17.11 -22.16
C LEU A 250 -4.71 17.14 -22.78
N ALA A 251 -5.27 15.97 -23.05
CA ALA A 251 -6.61 15.84 -23.61
C ALA A 251 -7.68 16.42 -22.67
N LEU A 252 -7.59 16.13 -21.36
CA LEU A 252 -8.48 16.73 -20.38
C LEU A 252 -8.29 18.25 -20.30
N ASP A 253 -7.05 18.72 -20.30
CA ASP A 253 -6.72 20.14 -20.26
C ASP A 253 -7.30 20.91 -21.45
N ALA A 254 -7.25 20.33 -22.65
CA ALA A 254 -7.86 20.86 -23.86
C ALA A 254 -9.39 20.85 -23.76
N CYS A 255 -10.00 19.71 -23.42
CA CYS A 255 -11.45 19.59 -23.28
C CYS A 255 -12.04 20.57 -22.26
N LEU A 256 -11.40 20.73 -21.09
CA LEU A 256 -11.82 21.72 -20.09
C LEU A 256 -11.62 23.16 -20.56
N ALA A 257 -10.58 23.42 -21.38
CA ALA A 257 -10.39 24.74 -21.97
C ALA A 257 -11.52 25.06 -22.97
N ASP A 258 -11.90 24.11 -23.82
CA ASP A 258 -13.01 24.27 -24.77
C ASP A 258 -14.33 24.54 -24.04
N ILE A 259 -14.64 23.76 -22.99
CA ILE A 259 -15.82 23.97 -22.14
C ILE A 259 -15.84 25.38 -21.53
N LEU A 260 -14.68 25.88 -21.07
CA LEU A 260 -14.58 27.23 -20.51
C LEU A 260 -14.69 28.32 -21.56
N MET A 261 -14.17 28.11 -22.77
CA MET A 261 -14.24 29.07 -23.88
C MET A 261 -15.65 29.17 -24.45
N ASP A 262 -16.35 28.05 -24.57
CA ASP A 262 -17.71 27.98 -25.11
C ASP A 262 -18.79 28.25 -24.04
N GLU A 263 -18.39 28.54 -22.79
CA GLU A 263 -19.25 28.77 -21.63
C GLU A 263 -20.29 27.65 -21.40
N VAL A 264 -19.92 26.42 -21.73
CA VAL A 264 -20.81 25.26 -21.63
C VAL A 264 -20.94 24.79 -20.18
N ASP A 265 -22.17 24.49 -19.76
CA ASP A 265 -22.42 23.90 -18.44
C ASP A 265 -22.02 22.41 -18.42
N LEU A 266 -20.82 22.14 -17.91
CA LEU A 266 -20.30 20.78 -17.75
C LEU A 266 -21.19 19.93 -16.84
N GLU A 267 -21.83 20.52 -15.84
CA GLU A 267 -22.70 19.79 -14.92
C GLU A 267 -23.94 19.27 -15.64
N GLU A 268 -24.55 20.12 -16.47
CA GLU A 268 -25.68 19.74 -17.31
C GLU A 268 -25.29 18.64 -18.31
N LEU A 269 -24.14 18.78 -18.98
CA LEU A 269 -23.62 17.77 -19.91
C LEU A 269 -23.41 16.40 -19.24
N ILE A 270 -22.86 16.38 -18.02
CA ILE A 270 -22.65 15.15 -17.26
C ILE A 270 -23.98 14.51 -16.90
N ASN A 271 -24.93 15.29 -16.38
CA ASN A 271 -26.23 14.78 -15.96
C ASN A 271 -27.04 14.23 -17.15
N ASN A 272 -26.97 14.87 -18.31
CA ASN A 272 -27.63 14.40 -19.54
C ASN A 272 -27.11 13.06 -20.05
N ARG A 273 -25.94 12.61 -19.57
CA ARG A 273 -25.29 11.36 -19.99
C ARG A 273 -25.10 10.36 -18.85
N GLU A 274 -25.74 10.56 -17.70
CA GLU A 274 -25.64 9.67 -16.54
C GLU A 274 -25.94 8.20 -16.91
N GLY A 275 -26.86 7.96 -17.85
CA GLY A 275 -27.20 6.62 -18.33
C GLY A 275 -26.08 5.85 -19.04
N LEU A 276 -24.96 6.50 -19.39
CA LEU A 276 -23.76 5.85 -19.96
C LEU A 276 -22.77 5.38 -18.89
N PHE A 277 -23.03 5.67 -17.61
CA PHE A 277 -22.14 5.33 -16.51
C PHE A 277 -22.56 4.01 -15.83
N GLU A 278 -21.83 2.93 -16.13
CA GLU A 278 -21.99 1.57 -15.58
C GLU A 278 -20.83 1.18 -14.65
#